data_AF-A0A0G0NM97-F1
#
_entry.id   AF-A0A0G0NM97-F1
#
_cell.length_a   1.000
_cell.length_b   1.000
_cell.length_c   1.000
_cell.angle_alpha   90.00
_cell.angle_beta   90.00
_cell.angle_gamma   90.00
#
_symmetry.space_group_name_H-M   'P 1'
#
loop_
_entity.id
_entity.type
_entity.pdbx_description
1 polymer ?
#
loop_
_entity_poly.entity_id
_entity_poly.type
_entity_poly.pdbx_seq_one_letter_code
_entity_poly.pdbx_strand_id
1 'polypeptide(L)'
;MDDTKSNNDSQIEEAEIVDSNANDNPISDEPNSNVSTLLEIEKAVKMKITALERLKEEAKPIREMLESTLQANLEYAEVLAAASEAAKKKSAKKKELLNNEAGKKIVQKLNELKAAIKENQESLSYFLQEYSRLTGAKEIEGEDGELRQIVYVAKLVRKTRSERD
;
A
#
# COMPACT_ATOMS: atom_id res chain seq x y z
N MET A 1 10.19 70.63 -3.03
CA MET A 1 11.12 71.70 -3.45
C MET A 1 12.49 71.04 -3.45
N ASP A 2 13.09 70.65 -4.57
CA ASP A 2 12.85 70.97 -5.97
C ASP A 2 13.09 69.75 -6.88
N ASP A 3 12.32 69.75 -7.96
CA ASP A 3 12.48 68.96 -9.17
C ASP A 3 13.72 69.34 -9.98
N THR A 4 13.95 68.56 -11.06
CA THR A 4 14.64 68.84 -12.34
C THR A 4 16.03 68.17 -12.50
N LYS A 5 16.41 67.52 -13.62
CA LYS A 5 15.90 67.24 -14.99
C LYS A 5 16.85 66.14 -15.56
N SER A 6 16.42 65.10 -16.31
CA SER A 6 16.17 65.03 -17.78
C SER A 6 17.40 65.45 -18.61
N ASN A 7 17.84 64.86 -19.73
CA ASN A 7 17.62 63.64 -20.52
C ASN A 7 18.71 63.64 -21.64
N ASN A 8 19.03 62.47 -22.19
CA ASN A 8 19.44 62.13 -23.59
C ASN A 8 20.41 63.00 -24.43
N ASP A 9 21.43 62.34 -25.00
CA ASP A 9 21.64 62.18 -26.46
C ASP A 9 22.76 61.11 -26.70
N SER A 10 22.45 59.93 -27.23
CA SER A 10 22.47 59.56 -28.67
C SER A 10 23.87 59.46 -29.28
N GLN A 11 24.39 58.23 -29.40
CA GLN A 11 25.23 57.83 -30.53
C GLN A 11 24.76 56.45 -31.02
N ILE A 12 24.21 56.42 -32.23
CA ILE A 12 23.88 55.22 -33.00
C ILE A 12 24.78 55.28 -34.24
N GLU A 13 25.62 54.27 -34.44
CA GLU A 13 26.17 53.92 -35.75
C GLU A 13 25.89 52.42 -36.02
N GLU A 14 25.09 52.23 -37.07
CA GLU A 14 24.97 51.16 -38.09
C GLU A 14 25.93 49.94 -37.99
N ALA A 15 25.65 48.73 -38.48
CA ALA A 15 24.48 47.92 -38.86
C ALA A 15 25.09 46.57 -39.31
N GLU A 16 24.68 45.40 -38.79
CA GLU A 16 24.82 44.14 -39.54
C GLU A 16 23.80 43.08 -39.06
N ILE A 17 23.45 42.22 -40.00
CA ILE A 17 22.19 41.50 -40.18
C ILE A 17 22.16 40.18 -39.41
N VAL A 18 20.99 39.91 -38.81
CA VAL A 18 20.30 38.61 -38.57
C VAL A 18 21.14 37.35 -38.73
N ASP A 19 21.33 36.62 -37.62
CA ASP A 19 21.39 35.16 -37.68
C ASP A 19 20.34 34.53 -36.75
N SER A 20 19.70 33.49 -37.27
CA SER A 20 18.42 32.97 -36.81
C SER A 20 18.60 31.86 -35.77
N ASN A 21 17.69 31.84 -34.78
CA ASN A 21 17.29 30.66 -34.00
C ASN A 21 18.37 29.81 -33.33
N ALA A 22 18.54 30.01 -32.02
CA ALA A 22 18.66 28.88 -31.09
C ALA A 22 18.01 29.26 -29.76
N ASN A 23 16.83 28.68 -29.55
CA ASN A 23 16.02 28.76 -28.35
C ASN A 23 16.74 28.03 -27.21
N ASP A 24 17.52 28.75 -26.40
CA ASP A 24 18.20 28.22 -25.22
C ASP A 24 17.18 28.11 -24.07
N ASN A 25 16.30 27.12 -24.20
CA ASN A 25 15.47 26.65 -23.11
C ASN A 25 16.39 25.78 -22.22
N PRO A 26 16.58 26.08 -20.92
CA PRO A 26 17.42 25.24 -20.07
C PRO A 26 16.83 23.83 -20.05
N ILE A 27 17.59 22.89 -20.59
CA ILE A 27 17.33 21.46 -20.52
C ILE A 27 17.22 21.14 -19.03
N SER A 28 16.01 20.80 -18.60
CA SER A 28 15.76 20.28 -17.26
C SER A 28 16.58 18.99 -17.08
N ASP A 29 17.62 19.05 -16.25
CA ASP A 29 18.40 17.93 -15.73
C ASP A 29 17.55 17.02 -14.81
N GLU A 30 16.47 16.43 -15.33
CA GLU A 30 15.54 15.56 -14.59
C GLU A 30 15.28 14.16 -15.21
N PRO A 31 16.22 13.50 -15.92
CA PRO A 31 16.13 12.05 -16.11
C PRO A 31 17.07 11.25 -15.19
N ASN A 32 18.12 11.86 -14.63
CA ASN A 32 19.15 11.14 -13.86
C ASN A 32 18.81 11.02 -12.36
N SER A 33 18.16 12.02 -11.76
CA SER A 33 17.78 12.04 -10.34
C SER A 33 16.80 10.91 -9.98
N ASN A 34 15.84 10.63 -10.86
CA ASN A 34 14.83 9.59 -10.65
C ASN A 34 15.41 8.18 -10.78
N VAL A 35 16.40 7.98 -11.67
CA VAL A 35 17.09 6.70 -11.85
C VAL A 35 18.05 6.42 -10.68
N SER A 36 18.78 7.43 -10.18
CA SER A 36 19.61 7.29 -8.99
C SER A 36 18.77 6.98 -7.74
N THR A 37 17.66 7.69 -7.57
CA THR A 37 16.70 7.44 -6.47
C THR A 37 16.13 6.01 -6.53
N LEU A 38 15.77 5.52 -7.73
CA LEU A 38 15.26 4.16 -7.90
C LEU A 38 16.32 3.11 -7.56
N LEU A 39 17.58 3.31 -7.97
CA LEU A 39 18.68 2.40 -7.66
C LEU A 39 19.00 2.38 -6.16
N GLU A 40 18.93 3.53 -5.49
CA GLU A 40 19.07 3.64 -4.04
C GLU A 40 17.95 2.91 -3.30
N ILE A 41 16.69 3.07 -3.75
CA ILE A 41 15.53 2.35 -3.21
C ILE A 41 15.69 0.84 -3.45
N GLU A 42 16.10 0.41 -4.64
CA GLU A 42 16.31 -1.00 -4.94
C GLU A 42 17.41 -1.62 -4.05
N LYS A 43 18.53 -0.91 -3.88
CA LYS A 43 19.61 -1.31 -2.97
C LYS A 43 19.12 -1.38 -1.53
N ALA A 44 18.35 -0.39 -1.08
CA ALA A 44 17.76 -0.38 0.25
C ALA A 44 16.79 -1.56 0.45
N VAL A 45 15.91 -1.84 -0.52
CA VAL A 45 14.99 -2.98 -0.48
C VAL A 45 15.75 -4.29 -0.39
N LYS A 46 16.77 -4.51 -1.23
CA LYS A 46 17.61 -5.73 -1.19
C LYS A 46 18.33 -5.88 0.16
N MET A 47 18.94 -4.80 0.66
CA MET A 47 19.57 -4.81 1.98
C MET A 47 18.59 -5.16 3.10
N LYS A 48 17.36 -4.62 3.06
CA LYS A 48 16.33 -4.91 4.06
C LYS A 48 15.85 -6.37 3.96
N ILE A 49 15.71 -6.92 2.76
CA ILE A 49 15.38 -8.34 2.56
C ILE A 49 16.46 -9.22 3.21
N THR A 50 17.73 -9.01 2.88
CA THR A 50 18.84 -9.79 3.44
C THR A 50 18.94 -9.63 4.96
N ALA A 51 18.79 -8.41 5.48
CA ALA A 51 18.79 -8.17 6.92
C ALA A 51 17.62 -8.90 7.61
N LEU A 52 16.44 -8.92 7.00
CA LEU A 52 15.26 -9.59 7.51
C LEU A 52 15.41 -11.12 7.51
N GLU A 53 16.05 -11.68 6.48
CA GLU A 53 16.39 -13.10 6.44
C GLU A 53 17.38 -13.48 7.54
N ARG A 54 18.47 -12.70 7.71
CA ARG A 54 19.43 -12.90 8.79
C ARG A 54 18.78 -12.84 10.17
N LEU A 55 17.96 -11.81 10.43
CA LEU A 55 17.25 -11.65 11.70
C LEU A 55 16.28 -12.81 11.97
N LYS A 56 15.64 -13.36 10.93
CA LYS A 56 14.80 -14.56 11.07
C LYS A 56 15.62 -15.78 11.45
N GLU A 57 16.78 -16.00 10.83
CA GLU A 57 17.65 -17.13 11.16
C GLU A 57 18.22 -17.00 12.59
N GLU A 58 18.62 -15.80 13.02
CA GLU A 58 19.08 -15.54 14.39
C GLU A 58 17.96 -15.72 15.44
N ALA A 59 16.72 -15.36 15.10
CA ALA A 59 15.59 -15.50 16.00
C ALA A 59 15.14 -16.95 16.24
N LYS A 60 15.39 -17.87 15.30
CA LYS A 60 15.00 -19.29 15.42
C LYS A 60 15.59 -19.97 16.67
N PRO A 61 16.93 -20.04 16.87
CA PRO A 61 17.50 -20.72 18.02
C PRO A 61 17.11 -20.05 19.35
N ILE A 62 16.96 -18.71 19.36
CA ILE A 62 16.49 -17.99 20.55
C ILE A 62 15.06 -18.40 20.91
N ARG A 63 14.20 -18.57 19.91
CA ARG A 63 12.82 -19.05 20.11
C ARG A 63 12.79 -20.47 20.65
N GLU A 64 13.63 -21.35 20.13
CA GLU A 64 13.75 -22.74 20.59
C GLU A 64 14.27 -22.82 22.04
N MET A 65 15.25 -21.99 22.38
CA MET A 65 15.77 -21.90 23.75
C MET A 65 14.72 -21.34 24.71
N LEU A 66 13.96 -20.32 24.30
CA LEU A 66 12.85 -19.77 25.07
C LEU A 66 11.80 -20.85 25.34
N GLU A 67 11.36 -21.57 24.30
CA GLU A 67 10.38 -22.65 24.42
C GLU A 67 10.88 -23.75 25.36
N SER A 68 12.15 -24.14 25.24
CA SER A 68 12.78 -25.14 26.11
C SER A 68 12.82 -24.69 27.57
N THR A 69 13.11 -23.41 27.81
CA THR A 69 13.13 -22.82 29.16
C THR A 69 11.75 -22.82 29.80
N LEU A 70 10.71 -22.50 29.01
CA LEU A 70 9.34 -22.51 29.47
C LEU A 70 8.85 -23.93 29.75
N GLN A 71 9.13 -24.89 28.87
CA GLN A 71 8.74 -26.30 29.05
C GLN A 71 9.45 -26.99 30.22
N ALA A 72 10.65 -26.54 30.59
CA ALA A 72 11.35 -27.05 31.78
C ALA A 72 10.62 -26.69 33.09
N ASN A 73 9.75 -25.68 33.08
CA ASN A 73 8.93 -25.33 34.23
C ASN A 73 7.64 -26.19 34.26
N LEU A 74 7.48 -26.95 35.35
CA LEU A 74 6.35 -27.87 35.52
C LEU A 74 4.99 -27.14 35.56
N GLU A 75 4.90 -26.01 36.29
CA GLU A 75 3.66 -25.24 36.39
C GLU A 75 3.24 -24.67 35.02
N TYR A 76 4.20 -24.19 34.24
CA TYR A 76 3.96 -23.72 32.88
C TYR A 76 3.46 -24.85 31.97
N ALA A 77 4.09 -26.02 32.03
CA ALA A 77 3.69 -27.18 31.24
C ALA A 77 2.26 -27.64 31.58
N GLU A 78 1.89 -27.64 32.86
CA GLU A 78 0.53 -27.98 33.31
C GLU A 78 -0.51 -26.97 32.81
N VAL A 79 -0.22 -25.67 32.91
CA VAL A 79 -1.09 -24.60 32.39
C VAL A 79 -1.24 -24.72 30.87
N LEU A 80 -0.15 -25.01 30.15
CA LEU A 80 -0.16 -25.17 28.70
C LEU A 80 -1.01 -26.39 28.28
N ALA A 81 -0.88 -27.51 29.01
CA ALA A 81 -1.69 -28.71 28.77
C ALA A 81 -3.18 -28.44 29.01
N ALA A 82 -3.53 -27.78 30.12
CA ALA A 82 -4.90 -27.40 30.42
C ALA A 82 -5.49 -26.44 29.36
N ALA A 83 -4.70 -25.46 28.90
CA ALA A 83 -5.10 -24.54 27.84
C ALA A 83 -5.33 -25.26 26.50
N SER A 84 -4.45 -26.21 26.14
CA SER A 84 -4.59 -27.03 24.94
C SER A 84 -5.87 -27.88 24.98
N GLU A 85 -6.15 -28.54 26.10
CA GLU A 85 -7.37 -29.32 26.27
C GLU A 85 -8.64 -28.44 26.24
N ALA A 86 -8.60 -27.26 26.86
CA ALA A 86 -9.69 -26.29 26.77
C ALA A 86 -9.90 -25.80 25.33
N ALA A 87 -8.83 -25.55 24.57
CA ALA A 87 -8.89 -25.15 23.17
C ALA A 87 -9.48 -26.25 22.28
N LYS A 88 -9.10 -27.51 22.49
CA LYS A 88 -9.69 -28.67 21.79
C LYS A 88 -11.18 -28.79 22.08
N LYS A 89 -11.59 -28.73 23.36
CA LYS A 89 -13.01 -28.77 23.76
C LYS A 89 -13.81 -27.62 23.15
N LYS A 90 -13.29 -26.40 23.20
CA LYS A 90 -13.89 -25.22 22.57
C LYS A 90 -14.07 -25.41 21.06
N SER A 91 -13.03 -25.90 20.39
CA SER A 91 -13.06 -26.15 18.94
C SER A 91 -14.06 -27.23 18.56
N ALA A 92 -14.07 -28.35 19.29
CA ALA A 92 -15.03 -29.44 19.11
C ALA A 92 -16.47 -28.94 19.29
N LYS A 93 -16.75 -28.20 20.37
CA LYS A 93 -18.09 -27.66 20.62
C LYS A 93 -18.51 -26.63 19.59
N LYS A 94 -17.59 -25.76 19.15
CA LYS A 94 -17.84 -24.83 18.04
C LYS A 94 -18.20 -25.59 16.76
N LYS A 95 -17.46 -26.65 16.41
CA LYS A 95 -17.73 -27.48 15.23
C LYS A 95 -19.11 -28.15 15.33
N GLU A 96 -19.46 -28.68 16.49
CA GLU A 96 -20.78 -29.25 16.76
C GLU A 96 -21.89 -28.21 16.56
N LEU A 97 -21.75 -27.01 17.17
CA LEU A 97 -22.72 -25.93 17.05
C LEU A 97 -22.87 -25.42 15.62
N LEU A 98 -21.79 -25.37 14.84
CA LEU A 98 -21.85 -24.94 13.44
C LEU A 98 -22.39 -26.02 12.50
N ASN A 99 -22.30 -27.30 12.89
CA ASN A 99 -22.78 -28.42 12.09
C ASN A 99 -24.24 -28.79 12.34
N ASN A 100 -24.85 -28.30 13.41
CA ASN A 100 -26.28 -28.41 13.62
C ASN A 100 -27.05 -27.54 12.58
N GLU A 101 -28.36 -27.76 12.47
CA GLU A 101 -29.18 -27.10 11.43
C GLU A 101 -29.15 -25.57 11.53
N ALA A 102 -29.27 -25.01 12.75
CA ALA A 102 -29.23 -23.57 12.98
C ALA A 102 -27.87 -22.96 12.63
N GLY A 103 -26.78 -23.64 13.02
CA GLY A 103 -25.41 -23.24 12.72
C GLY A 103 -25.12 -23.24 11.22
N LYS A 104 -25.56 -24.27 10.50
CA LYS A 104 -25.43 -24.35 9.04
C LYS A 104 -26.16 -23.20 8.35
N LYS A 105 -27.39 -22.88 8.77
CA LYS A 105 -28.16 -21.74 8.25
C LYS A 105 -27.43 -20.41 8.46
N ILE A 106 -26.86 -20.20 9.64
CA ILE A 106 -26.08 -18.98 9.95
C ILE A 106 -24.81 -18.90 9.09
N VAL A 107 -24.05 -20.00 8.97
CA VAL A 107 -22.83 -20.04 8.15
C VAL A 107 -23.13 -19.79 6.68
N GLN A 108 -24.20 -20.40 6.16
CA GLN A 108 -24.65 -20.17 4.80
C GLN A 108 -24.99 -18.69 4.59
N LYS A 109 -25.82 -18.10 5.47
CA LYS A 109 -26.19 -16.69 5.35
C LYS A 109 -24.99 -15.75 5.44
N LEU A 110 -24.03 -16.06 6.31
CA LEU A 110 -22.79 -15.31 6.42
C LEU A 110 -21.96 -15.37 5.12
N ASN A 111 -21.87 -16.54 4.50
CA ASN A 111 -21.14 -16.71 3.24
C ASN A 111 -21.84 -15.97 2.09
N GLU A 112 -23.17 -16.03 2.02
CA GLU A 112 -23.97 -15.25 1.06
C GLU A 112 -23.72 -13.74 1.23
N LEU A 113 -23.77 -13.22 2.46
CA LEU A 113 -23.51 -11.81 2.73
C LEU A 113 -22.07 -11.41 2.37
N LYS A 114 -21.08 -12.26 2.64
CA LYS A 114 -19.69 -12.00 2.26
C LYS A 114 -19.50 -11.94 0.74
N ALA A 115 -20.16 -12.84 0.01
CA ALA A 115 -20.14 -12.83 -1.45
C ALA A 115 -20.78 -11.54 -1.98
N ALA A 116 -21.95 -11.17 -1.47
CA ALA A 116 -22.65 -9.95 -1.85
C ALA A 116 -21.83 -8.69 -1.53
N ILE A 117 -21.19 -8.61 -0.36
CA ILE A 117 -20.31 -7.49 0.00
C ILE A 117 -19.16 -7.37 -0.99
N LYS A 118 -18.51 -8.48 -1.34
CA LYS A 118 -17.39 -8.49 -2.29
C LYS A 118 -17.83 -8.00 -3.67
N GLU A 119 -18.93 -8.53 -4.19
CA GLU A 119 -19.50 -8.11 -5.48
C GLU A 119 -19.86 -6.61 -5.49
N ASN A 120 -20.51 -6.13 -4.42
CA ASN A 120 -20.84 -4.71 -4.29
C ASN A 120 -19.60 -3.83 -4.19
N GLN A 121 -18.55 -4.26 -3.51
CA GLN A 121 -17.27 -3.52 -3.44
C GLN A 121 -16.58 -3.45 -4.79
N GLU A 122 -16.58 -4.55 -5.56
CA GLU A 122 -16.01 -4.59 -6.91
C GLU A 122 -16.79 -3.68 -7.86
N SER A 123 -18.12 -3.75 -7.83
CA SER A 123 -19.00 -2.88 -8.61
C SER A 123 -18.86 -1.40 -8.22
N LEU A 124 -18.82 -1.09 -6.92
CA LEU A 124 -18.58 0.26 -6.43
C LEU A 124 -17.23 0.79 -6.89
N SER A 125 -16.16 -0.01 -6.81
CA SER A 125 -14.84 0.39 -7.29
C SER A 125 -14.85 0.73 -8.78
N TYR A 126 -15.56 -0.06 -9.59
CA TYR A 126 -15.73 0.21 -11.02
C TYR A 126 -16.46 1.55 -11.25
N PHE A 127 -17.58 1.77 -10.56
CA PHE A 127 -18.34 3.03 -10.71
C PHE A 127 -17.59 4.26 -10.21
N LEU A 128 -16.85 4.15 -9.10
CA LEU A 128 -16.02 5.26 -8.60
C LEU A 128 -14.88 5.61 -9.56
N GLN A 129 -14.28 4.60 -10.20
CA GLN A 129 -13.27 4.83 -11.22
C GLN A 129 -13.86 5.55 -12.43
N GLU A 130 -15.03 5.12 -12.91
CA GLU A 130 -15.69 5.73 -14.05
C GLU A 130 -16.17 7.15 -13.74
N TYR A 131 -16.74 7.37 -12.55
CA TYR A 131 -17.13 8.70 -12.07
C TYR A 131 -15.94 9.67 -12.04
N SER A 132 -14.81 9.23 -11.47
CA SER A 132 -13.59 10.04 -11.42
C SER A 132 -13.02 10.31 -12.82
N ARG A 133 -13.10 9.33 -13.73
CA ARG A 133 -12.66 9.48 -15.13
C ARG A 133 -13.50 10.51 -15.90
N LEU A 134 -14.81 10.52 -15.68
CA LEU A 134 -15.75 11.40 -16.40
C LEU A 134 -15.77 12.83 -15.86
N THR A 135 -15.72 12.98 -14.54
CA THR A 135 -15.89 14.28 -13.86
C THR A 135 -14.56 14.93 -13.47
N GLY A 136 -13.49 14.16 -13.35
CA GLY A 136 -12.23 14.60 -12.74
C GLY A 136 -12.31 14.74 -11.22
N ALA A 137 -13.47 14.51 -10.61
CA ALA A 137 -13.64 14.62 -9.16
C ALA A 137 -12.97 13.44 -8.44
N LYS A 138 -12.45 13.73 -7.25
CA LYS A 138 -11.87 12.73 -6.33
C LYS A 138 -12.70 12.57 -5.06
N GLU A 139 -13.86 13.21 -5.02
CA GLU A 139 -14.75 13.24 -3.88
C GLU A 139 -16.19 13.01 -4.36
N ILE A 140 -17.00 12.38 -3.51
CA ILE A 140 -18.41 12.12 -3.75
C ILE A 140 -19.19 12.31 -2.46
N GLU A 141 -20.34 12.97 -2.54
CA GLU A 141 -21.27 13.11 -1.43
C GLU A 141 -22.16 11.85 -1.35
N GLY A 142 -22.27 11.26 -0.17
CA GLY A 142 -23.17 10.13 0.08
C GLY A 142 -24.62 10.56 0.27
N GLU A 143 -25.52 9.58 0.30
CA GLU A 143 -26.95 9.82 0.57
C GLU A 143 -27.21 10.39 1.98
N ASP A 144 -26.25 10.23 2.89
CA ASP A 144 -26.24 10.81 4.23
C ASP A 144 -25.71 12.26 4.27
N GLY A 145 -25.34 12.83 3.13
CA GLY A 145 -24.76 14.17 3.03
C GLY A 145 -23.29 14.24 3.43
N GLU A 146 -22.64 13.11 3.72
CA GLU A 146 -21.22 13.09 4.04
C GLU A 146 -20.37 13.02 2.78
N LEU A 147 -19.42 13.95 2.67
CA LEU A 147 -18.43 13.95 1.60
C LEU A 147 -17.36 12.89 1.85
N ARG A 148 -17.07 12.07 0.83
CA ARG A 148 -16.10 10.97 0.88
C ARG A 148 -15.07 11.08 -0.22
N GLN A 149 -13.82 10.78 0.10
CA GLN A 149 -12.73 10.79 -0.86
C GLN A 149 -12.58 9.42 -1.56
N ILE A 150 -12.33 9.45 -2.87
CA ILE A 150 -12.02 8.28 -3.70
C ILE A 150 -10.52 7.97 -3.57
N VAL A 151 -10.18 6.77 -3.07
CA VAL A 151 -8.79 6.31 -2.88
C VAL A 151 -8.54 5.00 -3.63
N TYR A 152 -7.47 4.96 -4.45
CA TYR A 152 -7.03 3.76 -5.16
C TYR A 152 -5.92 3.05 -4.39
N VAL A 153 -6.06 1.74 -4.16
CA VAL A 153 -5.06 0.94 -3.43
C VAL A 153 -4.36 -0.01 -4.40
N ALA A 154 -3.10 0.30 -4.74
CA ALA A 154 -2.23 -0.64 -5.44
C ALA A 154 -1.72 -1.73 -4.48
N LYS A 155 -1.72 -2.99 -4.92
CA LYS A 155 -1.20 -4.13 -4.14
C LYS A 155 -0.24 -4.95 -5.00
N LEU A 156 0.96 -5.21 -4.48
CA LEU A 156 1.88 -6.16 -5.08
C LEU A 156 1.53 -7.57 -4.59
N VAL A 157 1.17 -8.45 -5.52
CA VAL A 157 0.89 -9.86 -5.23
C VAL A 157 1.97 -10.73 -5.85
N ARG A 158 2.39 -11.78 -5.13
CA ARG A 158 3.35 -12.75 -5.67
C ARG A 158 2.72 -13.43 -6.88
N LYS A 159 3.41 -13.42 -8.02
CA LYS A 159 3.04 -14.23 -9.17
C LYS A 159 3.28 -15.70 -8.80
N THR A 160 2.25 -16.43 -8.40
CA THR A 160 2.31 -17.89 -8.38
C THR A 160 2.58 -18.33 -9.82
N ARG A 161 3.56 -19.20 -10.01
CA ARG A 161 3.90 -19.77 -11.31
C ARG A 161 2.70 -20.61 -11.76
N SER A 162 1.78 -20.03 -12.52
CA SER A 162 0.70 -20.78 -13.15
C SER A 162 1.32 -21.85 -14.03
N GLU A 163 0.78 -23.06 -13.92
CA GLU A 163 1.27 -24.28 -14.53
C GLU A 163 1.33 -24.15 -16.06
N ARG A 164 2.32 -24.85 -16.62
CA ARG A 164 2.39 -25.16 -18.05
C ARG A 164 1.35 -26.24 -18.29
N ASP A 165 0.36 -25.96 -19.13
CA ASP A 165 -0.28 -26.97 -19.96
C ASP A 165 0.40 -26.95 -21.34
#